data_AF-A0A958GJQ7-F1
#
_entry.id   AF-A0A958GJQ7-F1
#
_cell.length_a   1.000
_cell.length_b   1.000
_cell.length_c   1.000
_cell.angle_alpha   90.00
_cell.angle_beta   90.00
_cell.angle_gamma   90.00
#
_symmetry.space_group_name_H-M   'P 1'
#
loop_
_entity.id
_entity.type
_entity.pdbx_description
1 polymer ?
#
loop_
_entity_poly.entity_id
_entity_poly.type
_entity_poly.pdbx_seq_one_letter_code
_entity_poly.pdbx_strand_id
1 'polypeptide(L)' 'MRIREFERVFVTGIGTNVGKTIVSAILAQALEADYWKPIQTGEPEDADVLLVSRL' A
#
# COMPACT_ATOMS: atom_id res chain seq x y z
N MET A 1 -17.24 3.43 24.24
CA MET A 1 -16.33 2.85 23.23
C MET A 1 -16.87 3.21 21.86
N ARG A 2 -16.24 4.15 21.13
CA ARG A 2 -16.70 4.57 19.80
C ARG A 2 -15.95 3.71 18.79
N ILE A 3 -16.64 2.75 18.18
CA ILE A 3 -16.10 2.00 17.03
C ILE A 3 -15.97 3.03 15.91
N ARG A 4 -14.74 3.41 15.55
CA ARG A 4 -14.52 4.20 14.33
C ARG A 4 -14.79 3.25 13.17
N GLU A 5 -15.70 3.60 12.27
CA GLU A 5 -15.77 2.91 10.98
C GLU A 5 -14.42 3.12 10.30
N PHE A 6 -13.66 2.05 10.10
CA PHE A 6 -12.40 2.13 9.39
C PHE A 6 -12.70 2.37 7.91
N GLU A 7 -12.48 3.59 7.42
CA GLU A 7 -12.49 3.86 5.98
C GLU A 7 -11.35 3.06 5.34
N ARG A 8 -11.71 2.10 4.47
CA ARG A 8 -10.74 1.30 3.72
C ARG A 8 -10.58 1.88 2.32
N VAL A 9 -9.37 2.32 2.01
CA VAL A 9 -9.01 2.81 0.67
C VAL A 9 -8.41 1.67 -0.15
N PHE A 10 -8.91 1.47 -1.37
CA PHE A 10 -8.38 0.48 -2.30
C PHE A 10 -7.69 1.18 -3.48
N VAL A 11 -6.38 0.97 -3.61
CA VAL A 11 -5.60 1.51 -4.73
C VAL A 11 -5.54 0.46 -5.85
N THR A 12 -6.12 0.78 -7.00
CA THR A 12 -6.19 -0.12 -8.17
C THR A 12 -5.41 0.45 -9.37
N GLY A 13 -5.07 -0.39 -10.33
CA GLY A 13 -4.47 0.04 -11.60
C GLY A 13 -4.24 -1.13 -12.55
N ILE A 14 -4.35 -0.87 -13.84
CA ILE A 14 -4.48 -1.89 -14.90
C ILE A 14 -3.12 -2.50 -15.29
N GLY A 15 -2.04 -1.72 -15.21
CA GLY A 15 -0.69 -2.16 -15.60
C GLY A 15 0.17 -2.62 -14.42
N THR A 16 1.18 -3.43 -14.70
CA THR A 16 2.32 -3.69 -13.79
C THR A 16 3.26 -2.48 -13.77
N ASN A 17 4.00 -2.28 -12.68
CA ASN A 17 4.97 -1.19 -12.52
C ASN A 17 4.46 0.26 -12.78
N VAL A 18 3.14 0.49 -12.76
CA VAL A 18 2.53 1.82 -12.94
C VAL A 18 2.56 2.70 -11.69
N GLY A 19 3.35 2.34 -10.66
CA GLY A 19 3.50 3.13 -9.44
C GLY A 19 2.47 2.90 -8.33
N LYS A 20 1.64 1.84 -8.41
CA LYS A 20 0.62 1.53 -7.38
C LYS A 20 1.19 1.44 -5.96
N THR A 21 2.37 0.85 -5.80
CA THR A 21 3.05 0.71 -4.51
C THR A 21 3.45 2.05 -3.92
N ILE A 22 4.10 2.90 -4.73
CA ILE A 22 4.52 4.26 -4.33
C ILE A 22 3.30 5.07 -3.88
N VAL A 23 2.23 5.08 -4.68
CA VAL A 23 1.00 5.83 -4.37
C VAL A 23 0.37 5.32 -3.07
N SER A 24 0.30 3.99 -2.90
CA SER A 24 -0.25 3.40 -1.68
C SER A 24 0.57 3.74 -0.44
N ALA A 25 1.90 3.80 -0.55
CA ALA A 25 2.79 4.20 0.54
C ALA A 25 2.57 5.67 0.95
N ILE A 26 2.50 6.57 -0.03
CA ILE A 26 2.24 8.00 0.19
C ILE A 26 0.89 8.20 0.88
N LEU A 27 -0.16 7.50 0.42
CA LEU A 27 -1.48 7.57 1.02
C LEU A 27 -1.50 7.02 2.45
N ALA A 28 -0.83 5.88 2.70
CA ALA A 28 -0.72 5.30 4.02
C ALA A 28 -0.05 6.28 5.01
N GLN A 29 1.04 6.91 4.60
CA GLN A 29 1.73 7.90 5.43
C GLN A 29 0.90 9.18 5.64
N ALA A 30 0.28 9.72 4.59
CA ALA A 30 -0.52 10.93 4.68
C ALA A 30 -1.80 10.76 5.51
N LEU A 31 -2.35 9.55 5.56
CA LEU A 31 -3.57 9.21 6.28
C LEU A 31 -3.31 8.56 7.65
N GLU A 32 -2.04 8.37 8.04
CA GLU A 32 -1.65 7.59 9.22
C GLU A 32 -2.32 6.20 9.27
N ALA A 33 -2.37 5.53 8.11
CA ALA A 33 -3.05 4.26 7.93
C ALA A 33 -2.06 3.10 7.75
N ASP A 34 -2.53 1.89 8.06
CA ASP A 34 -1.76 0.67 7.81
C ASP A 34 -1.75 0.33 6.32
N TYR A 35 -0.56 0.13 5.76
CA TYR A 35 -0.41 -0.42 4.41
C TYR A 35 -0.66 -1.93 4.42
N TRP A 36 -1.57 -2.40 3.56
CA TRP A 36 -1.91 -3.82 3.45
C TRP A 36 -1.90 -4.30 2.01
N LYS A 37 -1.05 -5.30 1.73
CA LYS A 37 -1.00 -6.01 0.43
C LYS A 37 -0.87 -7.51 0.68
N PRO A 38 -1.98 -8.27 0.68
CA PRO A 38 -1.96 -9.68 1.09
C PRO A 38 -1.27 -10.58 0.07
N ILE A 39 -1.33 -10.21 -1.22
CA ILE A 39 -0.75 -10.98 -2.31
C ILE A 39 0.18 -10.05 -3.10
N GLN A 40 1.46 -10.40 -3.12
CA GLN A 40 2.49 -9.75 -3.94
C GLN A 40 2.80 -10.65 -5.14
N THR A 41 2.98 -10.04 -6.31
CA THR A 41 3.55 -10.68 -7.50
C THR A 41 4.83 -9.94 -7.89
N GLY A 42 5.85 -10.66 -8.37
CA GLY A 42 7.20 -10.13 -8.63
C GLY A 42 8.28 -10.91 -7.89
N GLU A 43 9.55 -10.57 -8.09
CA GLU A 43 10.67 -11.19 -7.39
C GLU A 43 10.70 -10.74 -5.91
N PRO A 44 11.30 -11.51 -4.99
CA PRO A 44 11.40 -11.14 -3.56
C PRO A 44 12.08 -9.78 -3.32
N GLU A 45 12.98 -9.39 -4.22
CA GLU A 45 13.69 -8.11 -4.23
C GLU A 45 12.73 -6.92 -4.50
N ASP A 46 11.63 -7.17 -5.21
CA ASP A 46 10.58 -6.22 -5.53
C ASP A 46 9.49 -6.16 -4.44
N ALA A 47 9.69 -6.78 -3.28
CA ALA A 47 8.68 -6.82 -2.23
C ALA A 47 8.30 -5.40 -1.79
N ASP A 48 7.02 -5.06 -1.96
CA ASP A 48 6.48 -3.74 -1.61
C ASP A 48 6.82 -3.33 -0.18
N VAL A 49 6.86 -4.28 0.78
CA VAL A 49 7.22 -4.01 2.17
C VAL A 49 8.63 -3.42 2.29
N LEU A 50 9.60 -3.92 1.51
CA LEU A 50 10.96 -3.39 1.51
C LEU A 50 11.03 -2.00 0.89
N LEU A 51 10.24 -1.75 -0.17
CA LEU A 51 10.18 -0.44 -0.81
C LEU A 51 9.54 0.61 0.10
N VAL A 52 8.38 0.29 0.68
CA VAL A 52 7.63 1.20 1.57
C VAL A 52 8.45 1.51 2.82
N SER A 53 9.16 0.53 3.39
CA SER A 53 10.01 0.75 4.57
C SER A 53 11.22 1.67 4.30
N ARG A 54 11.54 1.95 3.04
CA ARG A 54 12.65 2.84 2.62
C ARG A 54 12.19 4.25 2.26
N LEU A 55 10.88 4.51 2.21
CA LEU A 55 10.26 5.80 1.91
C LEU A 55 9.84 6.50 3.20
#